data_AF-A0A0G0PVE6-F1
#
_entry.id   AF-A0A0G0PVE6-F1
#
_cell.length_a   1.000
_cell.length_b   1.000
_cell.length_c   1.000
_cell.angle_alpha   90.00
_cell.angle_beta   90.00
_cell.angle_gamma   90.00
#
_symmetry.space_group_name_H-M   'P 1'
#
loop_
_entity.id
_entity.type
_entity.pdbx_description
1 polymer ?
#
loop_
_entity_poly.entity_id
_entity_poly.type
_entity_poly.pdbx_seq_one_letter_code
_entity_poly.pdbx_strand_id
1 'polypeptide(L)'
;MTIFKVKKNVLSPVSEKKLDLEKDIQKLTESNLRVLFGINFVSGASNREFSVKALEQEFYIDTLAFDESQKSFVIIEYKKDKSFSS
;
A
#
# COMPACT_ATOMS: atom_id res chain seq x y z
N MET A 1 15.91 -12.14 3.16
CA MET A 1 15.91 -13.27 2.21
C MET A 1 16.28 -12.73 0.85
N THR A 2 17.16 -13.39 0.09
CA THR A 2 17.58 -12.90 -1.23
C THR A 2 16.53 -13.25 -2.30
N ILE A 3 16.07 -12.26 -3.06
CA ILE A 3 15.12 -12.45 -4.17
C ILE A 3 15.90 -12.59 -5.48
N PHE A 4 15.50 -13.54 -6.33
CA PHE A 4 16.10 -13.77 -7.64
C PHE A 4 15.07 -13.61 -8.75
N LYS A 5 15.51 -13.07 -9.89
CA LYS A 5 14.74 -13.05 -11.14
C LYS A 5 15.27 -14.16 -12.06
N VAL A 6 14.36 -14.94 -12.64
CA VAL A 6 14.69 -15.97 -13.65
C VAL A 6 14.50 -15.37 -15.05
N LYS A 7 15.52 -15.49 -15.90
CA LYS A 7 15.40 -15.17 -17.34
C LYS A 7 16.20 -16.20 -18.14
N LYS A 8 15.53 -16.91 -19.05
CA LYS A 8 16.15 -17.99 -19.86
C LYS A 8 16.92 -19.02 -19.01
N ASN A 9 16.32 -19.46 -17.90
CA ASN A 9 16.91 -20.41 -16.95
C ASN A 9 18.19 -19.93 -16.22
N VAL A 10 18.51 -18.63 -16.29
CA VAL A 10 19.59 -18.00 -15.53
C VAL A 10 19.01 -17.16 -14.40
N LEU A 11 19.62 -17.28 -13.22
CA LEU A 11 19.27 -16.51 -12.03
C LEU A 11 20.10 -15.22 -11.95
N SER A 12 19.44 -14.10 -11.72
CA SER A 12 20.09 -12.84 -11.35
C SER A 12 19.54 -12.32 -10.02
N PRO A 13 20.39 -11.91 -9.06
CA PRO A 13 19.92 -11.33 -7.82
C PRO A 13 19.14 -10.03 -8.10
N VAL A 14 18.04 -9.83 -7.39
CA VAL A 14 17.29 -8.57 -7.41
C VAL A 14 17.89 -7.65 -6.36
N SER A 15 18.45 -6.52 -6.78
CA SER A 15 18.96 -5.51 -5.86
C SER A 15 17.80 -4.84 -5.12
N GLU A 16 17.91 -4.75 -3.80
CA GLU A 16 16.96 -4.00 -2.99
C GLU A 16 17.10 -2.50 -3.29
N LYS A 17 15.97 -1.84 -3.52
CA LYS A 17 15.90 -0.38 -3.59
C LYS A 17 15.39 0.13 -2.26
N LYS A 18 16.22 0.91 -1.57
CA LYS A 18 15.81 1.57 -0.33
C LYS A 18 14.72 2.60 -0.64
N LEU A 19 13.67 2.60 0.18
CA LEU A 19 12.65 3.65 0.20
C LEU A 19 12.85 4.43 1.49
N ASP A 20 13.13 5.72 1.39
CA ASP A 20 13.47 6.54 2.55
C ASP A 20 12.24 7.18 3.21
N LEU A 21 11.15 7.37 2.44
CA LEU A 21 9.91 8.00 2.90
C LEU A 21 8.73 7.04 2.85
N GLU A 22 7.88 7.09 3.87
CA GLU A 22 6.62 6.33 3.95
C GLU A 22 5.69 6.67 2.76
N LYS A 23 5.66 7.93 2.36
CA LYS A 23 4.88 8.39 1.20
C LYS A 23 5.32 7.75 -0.13
N ASP A 24 6.59 7.33 -0.25
CA ASP A 24 7.07 6.68 -1.47
C ASP A 24 6.55 5.24 -1.56
N ILE A 25 6.54 4.50 -0.44
CA ILE A 25 5.94 3.16 -0.41
C ILE A 25 4.42 3.23 -0.57
N GLN A 26 3.77 4.25 0.00
CA GLN A 26 2.34 4.51 -0.17
C GLN A 26 1.98 4.68 -1.65
N LYS A 27 2.61 5.64 -2.36
CA LYS A 27 2.35 5.86 -3.79
C LYS A 27 2.68 4.64 -4.66
N LEU A 28 3.76 3.92 -4.36
CA LEU A 28 4.12 2.71 -5.08
C LEU A 28 3.05 1.63 -4.89
N THR A 29 2.53 1.48 -3.68
CA THR A 29 1.48 0.51 -3.36
C THR A 29 0.16 0.91 -4.02
N GLU A 30 -0.25 2.17 -3.91
CA GLU A 30 -1.47 2.74 -4.53
C GLU A 30 -1.52 2.48 -6.04
N SER A 31 -0.41 2.73 -6.75
CA SER A 31 -0.32 2.50 -8.20
C SER A 31 -0.33 1.02 -8.60
N ASN A 32 -0.21 0.10 -7.64
CA ASN A 32 -0.15 -1.35 -7.87
C ASN A 32 -1.21 -2.14 -7.11
N LEU A 33 -2.20 -1.50 -6.47
CA LEU A 33 -3.22 -2.19 -5.65
C LEU A 33 -3.93 -3.32 -6.39
N ARG A 34 -4.24 -3.10 -7.67
CA ARG A 34 -4.90 -4.12 -8.49
C ARG A 34 -4.02 -5.36 -8.70
N VAL A 35 -2.71 -5.17 -8.86
CA VAL A 35 -1.75 -6.27 -9.06
C VAL A 35 -1.40 -6.96 -7.75
N LEU A 36 -1.26 -6.20 -6.66
CA LEU A 36 -0.85 -6.70 -5.34
C LEU A 36 -1.98 -7.41 -4.60
N PHE A 37 -3.18 -6.83 -4.63
CA PHE A 37 -4.31 -7.25 -3.78
C PHE A 37 -5.60 -7.48 -4.54
N GLY A 38 -5.67 -7.16 -5.85
CA GLY A 38 -6.90 -7.29 -6.62
C GLY A 38 -7.96 -6.23 -6.33
N ILE A 39 -7.63 -5.20 -5.55
CA ILE A 39 -8.57 -4.14 -5.13
C ILE A 39 -8.38 -2.86 -5.96
N ASN A 40 -9.41 -2.02 -6.01
CA ASN A 40 -9.43 -0.78 -6.76
C ASN A 40 -9.12 0.42 -5.84
N PHE A 41 -8.22 1.31 -6.29
CA PHE A 41 -7.92 2.54 -5.57
C PHE A 41 -9.14 3.48 -5.52
N VAL A 42 -9.38 4.09 -4.35
CA VAL A 42 -10.43 5.11 -4.16
C VAL A 42 -9.82 6.45 -3.77
N SER A 43 -9.01 6.49 -2.71
CA SER A 43 -8.39 7.71 -2.19
C SER A 43 -7.05 7.44 -1.52
N GLY A 44 -6.15 8.43 -1.53
CA GLY A 44 -4.88 8.39 -0.81
C GLY A 44 -3.90 9.49 -1.24
N ALA A 45 -2.59 9.24 -1.15
CA ALA A 45 -1.53 10.21 -1.44
C ALA A 45 -1.59 10.79 -2.87
N SER A 46 -2.22 10.06 -3.81
CA SER A 46 -2.32 10.43 -5.22
C SER A 46 -3.47 11.40 -5.54
N ASN A 47 -4.54 11.42 -4.74
CA ASN A 47 -5.74 12.26 -5.00
C ASN A 47 -6.30 12.93 -3.73
N ARG A 48 -5.45 13.09 -2.71
CA ARG A 48 -5.73 13.56 -1.35
C ARG A 48 -6.34 12.46 -0.47
N GLU A 49 -5.74 12.32 0.71
CA GLU A 49 -6.17 11.40 1.77
C GLU A 49 -7.58 11.76 2.25
N PHE A 50 -8.34 10.72 2.57
CA PHE A 50 -9.74 10.85 2.95
C PHE A 50 -9.85 11.20 4.42
N SER A 51 -10.50 12.33 4.74
CA SER A 51 -10.82 12.65 6.12
C SER A 51 -12.19 12.09 6.51
N VAL A 52 -12.21 11.38 7.63
CA VAL A 52 -13.41 10.79 8.22
C VAL A 52 -13.65 11.43 9.57
N LYS A 53 -14.80 12.07 9.73
CA LYS A 53 -15.26 12.54 11.02
C LYS A 53 -15.97 11.40 11.74
N ALA A 54 -15.36 10.88 12.80
CA ALA A 54 -15.98 9.91 13.69
C ALA A 54 -16.19 10.56 15.06
N LEU A 55 -17.47 10.75 15.43
CA LEU A 55 -17.88 11.49 16.62
C LEU A 55 -17.29 12.93 16.62
N GLU A 56 -16.48 13.24 17.62
CA GLU A 56 -15.82 14.55 17.81
C GLU A 56 -14.37 14.56 17.29
N GLN A 57 -13.91 13.50 16.62
CA GLN A 57 -12.54 13.36 16.13
C GLN A 57 -12.49 13.22 14.61
N GLU A 58 -11.49 13.86 13.99
CA GLU A 58 -11.21 13.72 12.56
C GLU A 58 -10.00 12.79 12.37
N PHE A 59 -10.20 11.74 11.57
CA PHE A 59 -9.18 10.77 11.21
C PHE A 59 -8.85 10.90 9.73
N TYR A 60 -7.59 10.68 9.38
CA TYR A 60 -7.14 10.64 8.00
C TYR A 60 -6.75 9.21 7.65
N ILE A 61 -7.25 8.73 6.53
CA ILE A 61 -6.93 7.40 6.01
C ILE A 61 -5.84 7.55 4.95
N ASP A 62 -4.70 6.87 5.15
CA ASP A 62 -3.57 6.90 4.19
C ASP A 62 -4.00 6.43 2.80
N THR A 63 -4.64 5.26 2.71
CA THR A 63 -5.20 4.76 1.45
C THR A 63 -6.53 4.05 1.71
N LEU A 64 -7.56 4.50 0.98
CA LEU A 64 -8.85 3.85 0.87
C LEU A 64 -8.93 3.13 -0.48
N ALA A 65 -9.32 1.86 -0.44
CA ALA A 65 -9.55 1.03 -1.62
C ALA A 65 -10.89 0.30 -1.52
N PHE A 66 -11.34 -0.27 -2.63
CA PHE A 66 -12.57 -1.04 -2.72
C PHE A 66 -12.30 -2.44 -3.29
N ASP A 67 -12.76 -3.46 -2.58
CA ASP A 67 -12.78 -4.84 -3.04
C ASP A 67 -14.14 -5.15 -3.65
N GLU A 68 -14.18 -5.31 -4.98
CA GLU A 68 -15.40 -5.62 -5.73
C GLU A 68 -15.97 -7.01 -5.38
N SER A 69 -15.11 -7.96 -5.03
CA SER A 69 -15.52 -9.34 -4.74
C SER A 69 -16.25 -9.43 -3.40
N GLN A 70 -15.76 -8.68 -2.41
CA GLN A 70 -16.34 -8.62 -1.06
C GLN A 70 -17.35 -7.50 -0.91
N LYS A 71 -17.45 -6.60 -1.90
CA LYS A 71 -18.27 -5.37 -1.86
C LYS A 71 -17.98 -4.54 -0.61
N SER A 72 -16.71 -4.41 -0.27
CA SER A 72 -16.26 -3.77 0.97
C SER A 72 -15.13 -2.79 0.74
N PHE A 73 -15.09 -1.74 1.56
CA PHE A 73 -13.93 -0.86 1.63
C PHE A 73 -12.77 -1.53 2.39
N VAL A 74 -11.56 -1.25 1.93
CA VAL A 74 -10.30 -1.68 2.54
C VAL A 74 -9.51 -0.43 2.91
N ILE A 75 -9.08 -0.37 4.17
CA ILE A 75 -8.21 0.69 4.68
C ILE A 75 -6.79 0.11 4.76
N ILE A 76 -5.83 0.84 4.21
CA ILE A 76 -4.41 0.49 4.28
C ILE A 76 -3.70 1.62 5.02
N GLU A 77 -2.96 1.25 6.05
CA GLU A 77 -2.13 2.14 6.87
C GLU A 77 -0.66 1.77 6.67
N TYR A 78 0.19 2.78 6.43
CA TYR A 78 1.61 2.55 6.25
C TYR A 78 2.35 2.85 7.56
N LYS A 79 3.33 2.00 7.90
CA LYS A 79 4.18 2.18 9.08
C LYS A 79 5.64 2.01 8.69
N LYS A 80 6.44 3.02 9.00
CA LYS A 80 7.90 2.99 8.79
C LYS A 80 8.65 1.94 9.63
N ASP A 81 8.14 1.62 10.82
CA ASP A 81 8.72 0.64 11.74
C ASP A 81 7.73 -0.46 12.11
N LYS A 82 8.22 -1.60 12.58
CA LYS A 82 7.42 -2.73 13.07
C LYS A 82 6.72 -2.37 14.39
N SER A 83 5.72 -1.50 14.33
CA SER A 83 4.72 -1.43 15.39
C SER A 83 3.80 -2.65 15.22
N PHE A 84 4.15 -3.77 15.85
CA PHE A 84 3.15 -4.78 16.15
C PHE A 84 2.13 -4.12 17.08
N SER A 85 0.92 -3.89 16.59
CA SER A 85 -0.22 -3.59 17.47
C SER A 85 -0.47 -4.85 18.29
N SER A 86 -0.14 -4.79 19.58
CA SER A 86 -0.56 -5.75 20.60
C SER A 86 -2.07 -5.74 20.79
#